data_AF-A0A9W6H9I9-F1
#
_entry.id   AF-A0A9W6H9I9-F1
#
_cell.length_a   1.000
_cell.length_b   1.000
_cell.length_c   1.000
_cell.angle_alpha   90.00
_cell.angle_beta   90.00
_cell.angle_gamma   90.00
#
_symmetry.space_group_name_H-M   'P 1'
#
loop_
_entity.id
_entity.type
_entity.pdbx_description
1 polymer ?
#
loop_
_entity_poly.entity_id
_entity_poly.type
_entity_poly.pdbx_seq_one_letter_code
_entity_poly.pdbx_strand_id
1 'polypeptide(L)'
;MRFVTVREKAIVVAILLAVDLVLTLVLNAMGSEIGSIVLSVLQLAGWYAATRVFRGAGEPVAPRRPWWRMTARPALSGVLGLAYGLVALVNLVLSFAGFGSASGFVSILVEAVLAVLFLNSAKRLRSAGHLRSVGRAGAARGQRPAARPAAASEPVRR
;
A
#
# COMPACT_ATOMS: atom_id res chain seq x y z
N MET A 1 1.97 -21.83 5.74
CA MET A 1 1.86 -20.94 6.91
C MET A 1 0.96 -19.77 6.57
N ARG A 2 -0.06 -19.47 7.38
CA ARG A 2 -1.09 -18.47 7.07
C ARG A 2 -0.92 -17.28 8.02
N PHE A 3 -0.32 -16.19 7.54
CA PHE A 3 -0.22 -14.94 8.31
C PHE A 3 -1.59 -14.24 8.31
N VAL A 4 -2.39 -14.52 9.32
CA VAL A 4 -3.77 -14.03 9.42
C VAL A 4 -3.83 -12.67 10.10
N THR A 5 -2.89 -12.35 11.00
CA THR A 5 -2.94 -11.14 11.80
C THR A 5 -2.20 -9.96 11.15
N VAL A 6 -2.66 -8.74 11.44
CA VAL A 6 -1.98 -7.50 11.00
C VAL A 6 -0.56 -7.44 11.59
N ARG A 7 -0.38 -7.96 12.81
CA ARG A 7 0.90 -7.97 13.52
C ARG A 7 1.93 -8.84 12.81
N GLU A 8 1.59 -10.06 12.42
CA GLU A 8 2.49 -10.95 11.67
C GLU A 8 2.96 -10.33 10.36
N LYS A 9 2.05 -9.69 9.62
CA LYS A 9 2.40 -9.01 8.36
C LYS A 9 3.33 -7.82 8.60
N ALA A 10 3.09 -7.06 9.67
CA ALA A 10 3.96 -5.95 10.05
C ALA A 10 5.36 -6.46 10.45
N ILE A 11 5.44 -7.57 11.18
CA ILE A 11 6.72 -8.21 11.54
C ILE A 11 7.46 -8.66 10.28
N VAL A 12 6.79 -9.34 9.33
CA VAL A 12 7.47 -9.76 8.10
C VAL A 12 7.96 -8.55 7.30
N VAL A 13 7.17 -7.48 7.20
CA VAL A 13 7.60 -6.24 6.55
C VAL A 13 8.81 -5.62 7.27
N ALA A 14 8.78 -5.56 8.61
CA ALA A 14 9.89 -5.02 9.39
C ALA A 14 11.16 -5.86 9.24
N ILE A 15 11.04 -7.19 9.23
CA ILE A 15 12.16 -8.11 8.98
C ILE A 15 12.71 -7.91 7.57
N LEU A 16 11.85 -7.82 6.55
CA LEU A 16 12.30 -7.59 5.18
C LEU A 16 13.07 -6.27 5.06
N LEU A 17 12.57 -5.19 5.67
CA LEU A 17 13.27 -3.90 5.70
C LEU A 17 14.60 -3.96 6.46
N ALA A 18 14.65 -4.67 7.59
CA ALA A 18 15.87 -4.82 8.38
C ALA A 18 16.94 -5.64 7.63
N VAL A 19 16.55 -6.76 7.02
CA VAL A 19 17.42 -7.60 6.19
C VAL A 19 17.96 -6.79 5.02
N ASP A 20 17.09 -6.06 4.32
CA ASP A 20 17.45 -5.22 3.18
C ASP A 20 18.45 -4.11 3.56
N LEU A 21 18.22 -3.43 4.68
CA LEU A 21 19.14 -2.43 5.22
C LEU A 21 20.50 -3.04 5.54
N VAL A 22 20.53 -4.19 6.24
CA VAL A 22 21.78 -4.86 6.60
C VAL A 22 22.56 -5.30 5.36
N LEU A 23 21.90 -5.94 4.38
CA LEU A 23 22.57 -6.36 3.15
C LEU A 23 23.08 -5.16 2.36
N THR A 24 22.33 -4.05 2.31
CA THR A 24 22.76 -2.82 1.65
C THR A 24 24.04 -2.27 2.29
N LEU A 25 24.08 -2.18 3.62
CA LEU A 25 25.26 -1.70 4.34
C LEU A 25 26.48 -2.60 4.11
N VAL A 26 26.29 -3.92 4.15
CA VAL A 26 27.37 -4.90 3.90
C VAL A 26 27.91 -4.78 2.49
N LEU A 27 27.03 -4.74 1.47
CA LEU A 27 27.45 -4.66 0.07
C LEU A 27 28.16 -3.34 -0.24
N ASN A 28 27.70 -2.24 0.36
CA ASN A 28 28.34 -0.94 0.25
C ASN A 28 29.73 -0.95 0.92
N ALA A 29 29.85 -1.54 2.12
CA ALA A 29 31.13 -1.69 2.80
C ALA A 29 32.13 -2.56 2.00
N MET A 30 31.63 -3.54 1.24
CA MET A 30 32.43 -4.36 0.33
C MET A 30 32.74 -3.68 -1.01
N GLY A 31 32.14 -2.52 -1.32
CA GLY A 31 32.26 -1.85 -2.62
C GLY A 31 31.67 -2.64 -3.79
N SER A 32 30.71 -3.54 -3.54
CA SER A 32 30.16 -4.43 -4.57
C SER A 32 29.01 -3.76 -5.32
N GLU A 33 29.34 -3.14 -6.46
CA GLU A 33 28.36 -2.50 -7.35
C GLU A 33 27.35 -3.51 -7.90
N ILE A 34 27.83 -4.65 -8.42
CA ILE A 34 26.96 -5.69 -8.99
C ILE A 34 26.05 -6.28 -7.93
N GLY A 35 26.58 -6.55 -6.73
CA GLY A 35 25.79 -7.06 -5.61
C GLY A 35 24.66 -6.10 -5.24
N SER A 36 24.96 -4.81 -5.18
CA SER A 36 23.98 -3.76 -4.83
C SER A 36 22.90 -3.60 -5.91
N ILE A 37 23.25 -3.71 -7.19
CA ILE A 37 22.30 -3.73 -8.31
C ILE A 37 21.37 -4.94 -8.19
N VAL A 38 21.93 -6.14 -7.99
CA VAL A 38 21.15 -7.37 -7.85
C VAL A 38 20.21 -7.28 -6.65
N LEU A 39 20.69 -6.78 -5.51
CA LEU A 39 19.88 -6.58 -4.32
C LEU A 39 18.70 -5.63 -4.60
N SER A 40 18.95 -4.49 -5.26
CA SER A 40 17.89 -3.52 -5.60
C SER A 40 16.79 -4.15 -6.46
N VAL A 41 17.17 -4.94 -7.47
CA VAL A 41 16.21 -5.65 -8.32
C VAL A 41 15.43 -6.71 -7.53
N LEU A 42 16.12 -7.46 -6.65
CA LEU A 42 15.49 -8.45 -5.78
C LEU A 42 14.56 -7.81 -4.76
N GLN A 43 14.88 -6.63 -4.24
CA GLN A 43 14.04 -5.85 -3.34
C GLN A 43 12.73 -5.45 -4.03
N LEU A 44 12.81 -4.94 -5.26
CA LEU A 44 11.63 -4.62 -6.08
C LEU A 44 10.74 -5.85 -6.30
N ALA A 45 11.35 -6.96 -6.73
CA ALA A 45 10.65 -8.23 -6.97
C ALA A 45 10.06 -8.81 -5.68
N GLY A 46 10.80 -8.74 -4.57
CA GLY A 46 10.41 -9.20 -3.24
C GLY A 46 9.22 -8.42 -2.70
N TRP A 47 9.22 -7.09 -2.82
CA TRP A 47 8.07 -6.26 -2.48
C TRP A 47 6.87 -6.59 -3.35
N TYR A 48 7.07 -6.68 -4.66
CA TYR A 48 6.01 -7.06 -5.58
C TYR A 48 5.41 -8.42 -5.20
N ALA A 49 6.23 -9.44 -4.91
CA ALA A 49 5.77 -10.76 -4.48
C ALA A 49 5.06 -10.71 -3.11
N ALA A 50 5.63 -10.02 -2.12
CA ALA A 50 5.06 -9.86 -0.79
C ALA A 50 3.65 -9.24 -0.85
N THR A 51 3.46 -8.22 -1.70
CA THR A 51 2.14 -7.61 -1.90
C THR A 51 1.09 -8.54 -2.52
N ARG A 52 1.53 -9.58 -3.26
CA ARG A 52 0.64 -10.61 -3.81
C ARG A 52 0.31 -11.70 -2.80
N VAL A 53 1.25 -12.03 -1.92
CA VAL A 53 1.10 -13.07 -0.89
C VAL A 53 0.30 -12.55 0.32
N PHE A 54 0.49 -11.29 0.71
CA PHE A 54 -0.24 -10.67 1.82
C PHE A 54 -1.70 -10.37 1.45
N ARG A 55 -2.55 -11.40 1.54
CA ARG A 55 -4.02 -11.28 1.40
C ARG A 55 -4.69 -10.97 2.74
N GLY A 56 -5.79 -10.21 2.72
CA GLY A 56 -6.61 -10.01 3.91
C GLY A 56 -7.18 -11.32 4.44
N ALA A 57 -7.44 -11.41 5.76
CA ALA A 57 -8.15 -12.56 6.31
C ALA A 57 -9.55 -12.63 5.68
N GLY A 58 -9.86 -13.75 5.01
CA GLY A 58 -11.14 -13.96 4.30
C GLY A 58 -11.22 -13.36 2.89
N GLU A 59 -10.14 -12.81 2.33
CA GLU A 59 -10.14 -12.31 0.95
C GLU A 59 -10.19 -13.50 -0.04
N PRO A 60 -11.24 -13.62 -0.89
CA PRO A 60 -11.36 -14.71 -1.84
C PRO A 60 -10.14 -14.80 -2.76
N VAL A 61 -9.65 -16.03 -3.00
CA VAL A 61 -8.50 -16.28 -3.88
C VAL A 61 -8.80 -15.85 -5.32
N ALA A 62 -10.07 -15.90 -5.71
CA ALA A 62 -10.63 -15.39 -6.96
C ALA A 62 -11.66 -14.29 -6.65
N PRO A 63 -11.64 -13.13 -7.34
CA PRO A 63 -10.94 -12.83 -8.59
C PRO A 63 -9.47 -12.40 -8.41
N ARG A 64 -8.70 -12.46 -9.51
CA ARG A 64 -7.28 -12.08 -9.55
C ARG A 64 -7.15 -10.63 -9.08
N ARG A 65 -6.30 -10.39 -8.07
CA ARG A 65 -6.09 -9.04 -7.52
C ARG A 65 -5.61 -8.12 -8.64
N PRO A 66 -6.20 -6.93 -8.84
CA PRO A 66 -5.76 -6.03 -9.90
C PRO A 66 -4.25 -5.76 -9.80
N TRP A 67 -3.58 -5.69 -10.94
CA TRP A 67 -2.12 -5.59 -10.97
C TRP A 67 -1.61 -4.32 -10.27
N TRP A 68 -2.41 -3.25 -10.25
CA TRP A 68 -2.10 -1.98 -9.58
C TRP A 68 -2.23 -2.01 -8.05
N ARG A 69 -2.86 -3.04 -7.45
CA ARG A 69 -3.19 -3.05 -6.01
C ARG A 69 -2.07 -3.68 -5.19
N MET A 70 -1.16 -2.83 -4.70
CA MET A 70 -0.04 -3.20 -3.81
C MET A 70 -0.53 -3.55 -2.40
N THR A 71 -1.34 -2.71 -1.77
CA THR A 71 -1.81 -2.98 -0.40
C THR A 71 -3.33 -3.02 -0.32
N ALA A 72 -3.86 -3.50 0.82
CA ALA A 72 -5.30 -3.46 1.08
C ALA A 72 -5.76 -2.10 1.65
N ARG A 73 -4.84 -1.31 2.22
CA ARG A 73 -5.14 -0.11 3.00
C ARG A 73 -4.54 1.14 2.34
N PRO A 74 -5.34 2.16 2.00
CA PRO A 74 -4.85 3.36 1.32
C PRO A 74 -3.83 4.16 2.14
N ALA A 75 -3.96 4.18 3.47
CA ALA A 75 -3.02 4.89 4.35
C ALA A 75 -1.61 4.28 4.31
N LEU A 76 -1.49 2.95 4.49
CA LEU A 76 -0.21 2.24 4.41
C LEU A 76 0.44 2.38 3.03
N SER A 77 -0.36 2.26 1.96
CA SER A 77 0.12 2.47 0.60
C SER A 77 0.67 3.89 0.41
N GLY A 78 0.01 4.89 0.99
CA GLY A 78 0.48 6.28 0.94
C GLY A 78 1.79 6.48 1.71
N VAL A 79 1.88 5.96 2.93
CA VAL A 79 3.09 6.08 3.78
C VAL A 79 4.30 5.42 3.11
N LEU A 80 4.15 4.18 2.63
CA LEU A 80 5.24 3.49 1.92
C LEU A 80 5.63 4.23 0.64
N GLY A 81 4.64 4.71 -0.12
CA GLY A 81 4.90 5.49 -1.34
C GLY A 81 5.67 6.78 -1.08
N LEU A 82 5.33 7.51 -0.01
CA LEU A 82 6.06 8.71 0.41
C LEU A 82 7.45 8.39 0.96
N ALA A 83 7.59 7.32 1.74
CA ALA A 83 8.87 6.90 2.28
C ALA A 83 9.87 6.58 1.16
N TYR A 84 9.50 5.71 0.21
CA TYR A 84 10.35 5.41 -0.94
C TYR A 84 10.60 6.63 -1.82
N GLY A 85 9.59 7.50 -2.01
CA GLY A 85 9.77 8.74 -2.77
C GLY A 85 10.76 9.70 -2.12
N LEU A 86 10.74 9.81 -0.78
CA LEU A 86 11.68 10.64 -0.04
C LEU A 86 13.11 10.07 -0.10
N VAL A 87 13.26 8.75 0.06
CA VAL A 87 14.57 8.08 -0.04
C VAL A 87 15.15 8.27 -1.45
N ALA A 88 14.35 8.06 -2.51
CA ALA A 88 14.78 8.30 -3.89
C ALA A 88 15.23 9.75 -4.11
N LEU A 89 14.50 10.73 -3.55
CA LEU A 89 14.86 12.14 -3.65
C LEU A 89 16.18 12.44 -2.94
N VAL A 90 16.38 11.93 -1.72
CA VAL A 90 17.64 12.10 -0.97
C VAL A 90 18.80 11.49 -1.74
N ASN A 91 18.66 10.24 -2.22
CA ASN A 91 19.69 9.57 -3.00
C ASN A 91 20.02 10.30 -4.31
N LEU A 92 19.01 10.88 -4.96
CA LEU A 92 19.19 11.69 -6.16
C LEU A 92 20.01 12.96 -5.86
N VAL A 93 19.67 13.68 -4.78
CA VAL A 93 20.42 14.88 -4.36
C VAL A 93 21.86 14.52 -4.02
N LEU A 94 22.09 13.44 -3.27
CA LEU A 94 23.44 12.95 -2.95
C LEU A 94 24.23 12.56 -4.20
N SER A 95 23.58 11.96 -5.20
CA SER A 95 24.23 11.62 -6.47
C SER A 95 24.73 12.88 -7.19
N PHE A 96 23.93 13.94 -7.23
CA PHE A 96 24.37 15.23 -7.80
C PHE A 96 25.44 15.94 -6.98
N ALA A 97 25.53 15.66 -5.68
CA ALA A 97 26.59 16.16 -4.81
C ALA A 97 27.93 15.39 -4.95
N GLY A 98 28.03 14.45 -5.89
CA GLY A 98 29.26 13.71 -6.18
C GLY A 98 29.36 12.33 -5.51
N PHE A 99 28.32 11.88 -4.80
CA PHE A 99 28.25 10.55 -4.20
C PHE A 99 27.55 9.52 -5.11
N GLY A 100 27.43 9.82 -6.41
CA GLY A 100 26.74 8.97 -7.38
C GLY A 100 27.55 7.74 -7.77
N SER A 101 26.87 6.62 -7.95
CA SER A 101 27.41 5.39 -8.53
C SER A 101 26.40 4.75 -9.48
N ALA A 102 26.85 3.78 -10.29
CA ALA A 102 25.95 3.05 -11.18
C ALA A 102 24.91 2.27 -10.36
N SER A 103 25.32 1.63 -9.27
CA SER A 103 24.43 0.96 -8.33
C SER A 103 23.43 1.94 -7.69
N GLY A 104 23.89 3.12 -7.27
CA GLY A 104 23.04 4.16 -6.68
C GLY A 104 21.97 4.66 -7.65
N PHE A 105 22.29 4.82 -8.94
CA PHE A 105 21.31 5.19 -9.95
C PHE A 105 20.22 4.11 -10.12
N VAL A 106 20.61 2.83 -10.12
CA VAL A 106 19.66 1.71 -10.16
C VAL A 106 18.77 1.68 -8.92
N SER A 107 19.34 1.90 -7.73
CA SER A 107 18.58 1.97 -6.48
C SER A 107 17.55 3.11 -6.51
N ILE A 108 17.94 4.31 -6.97
CA ILE A 108 17.02 5.44 -7.15
C ILE A 108 15.86 5.07 -8.08
N LEU A 109 16.14 4.42 -9.21
CA LEU A 109 15.10 3.98 -10.14
C LEU A 109 14.15 2.97 -9.48
N VAL A 110 14.68 1.99 -8.75
CA VAL A 110 13.87 1.00 -8.03
C VAL A 110 12.97 1.67 -6.98
N GLU A 111 13.54 2.56 -6.17
CA GLU A 111 12.81 3.31 -5.14
C GLU A 111 11.71 4.18 -5.76
N ALA A 112 12.00 4.87 -6.87
CA ALA A 112 11.03 5.66 -7.61
C ALA A 112 9.89 4.78 -8.16
N VAL A 113 10.20 3.61 -8.71
CA VAL A 113 9.18 2.66 -9.20
C VAL A 113 8.31 2.17 -8.04
N LEU A 114 8.90 1.79 -6.91
CA LEU A 114 8.13 1.40 -5.70
C LEU A 114 7.23 2.54 -5.23
N ALA A 115 7.76 3.76 -5.16
CA ALA A 115 7.00 4.94 -4.78
C ALA A 115 5.77 5.14 -5.68
N VAL A 116 5.96 5.11 -7.00
CA VAL A 116 4.87 5.24 -7.98
C VAL A 116 3.83 4.14 -7.81
N LEU A 117 4.26 2.88 -7.65
CA LEU A 117 3.35 1.75 -7.48
C LEU A 117 2.52 1.87 -6.20
N PHE A 118 3.15 2.23 -5.08
CA PHE A 118 2.47 2.41 -3.80
C PHE A 118 1.54 3.63 -3.79
N LEU A 119 1.94 4.75 -4.40
CA LEU A 119 1.10 5.95 -4.52
C LEU A 119 -0.09 5.73 -5.48
N ASN A 120 0.12 5.06 -6.62
CA ASN A 120 -0.97 4.70 -7.54
C ASN A 120 -1.99 3.77 -6.85
N SER A 121 -1.50 2.79 -6.09
CA SER A 121 -2.34 1.94 -5.24
C SER A 121 -3.12 2.77 -4.21
N ALA A 122 -2.48 3.72 -3.53
CA ALA A 122 -3.13 4.59 -2.56
C ALA A 122 -4.25 5.43 -3.18
N LYS A 123 -3.98 6.08 -4.32
CA LYS A 123 -4.93 6.92 -5.06
C LYS A 123 -6.17 6.12 -5.46
N ARG A 124 -5.98 4.97 -6.12
CA ARG A 124 -7.09 4.11 -6.58
C ARG A 124 -7.93 3.55 -5.44
N LEU A 125 -7.31 3.19 -4.30
CA LEU A 125 -8.04 2.74 -3.12
C LEU A 125 -8.88 3.85 -2.47
N ARG A 126 -8.37 5.09 -2.42
CA ARG A 126 -9.12 6.24 -1.91
C ARG A 126 -10.33 6.54 -2.79
N SER A 127 -10.15 6.57 -4.11
CA SER A 127 -11.26 6.78 -5.06
C SER A 127 -12.35 5.70 -4.93
N ALA A 128 -11.95 4.43 -4.82
CA ALA A 128 -12.90 3.33 -4.63
C ALA A 128 -13.65 3.40 -3.28
N GLY A 129 -12.99 3.83 -2.21
CA GLY A 129 -13.62 4.04 -0.91
C GLY A 129 -14.64 5.18 -0.92
N HIS A 130 -14.31 6.29 -1.57
CA HIS A 130 -15.18 7.46 -1.68
C HIS A 130 -16.47 7.15 -2.47
N LEU A 131 -16.37 6.43 -3.58
CA LEU A 131 -17.54 6.02 -4.36
C LEU A 131 -18.49 5.12 -3.53
N ARG A 132 -17.95 4.22 -2.71
CA ARG A 132 -18.74 3.36 -1.83
C ARG A 132 -19.46 4.15 -0.74
N SER A 133 -18.83 5.17 -0.15
CA SER A 133 -19.49 6.00 0.88
C SER A 133 -20.62 6.85 0.31
N VAL A 134 -20.42 7.42 -0.88
CA VAL A 134 -21.46 8.20 -1.58
C VAL A 134 -22.66 7.33 -1.93
N GLY A 135 -22.44 6.12 -2.48
CA GLY A 135 -23.52 5.18 -2.80
C GLY A 135 -24.33 4.74 -1.57
N ARG A 136 -23.66 4.51 -0.42
CA ARG A 136 -24.33 4.16 0.84
C ARG A 136 -25.21 5.29 1.39
N ALA A 137 -24.73 6.52 1.32
CA ALA A 137 -25.48 7.70 1.74
C ALA A 137 -26.72 7.94 0.85
N GLY A 138 -26.60 7.68 -0.46
CA GLY A 138 -27.73 7.73 -1.39
C GLY A 138 -28.80 6.68 -1.08
N ALA A 139 -28.39 5.43 -0.84
CA ALA A 139 -29.30 4.33 -0.50
C ALA A 139 -30.05 4.57 0.83
N ALA A 140 -29.36 5.08 1.86
CA ALA A 140 -29.97 5.41 3.15
C ALA A 140 -30.99 6.57 3.06
N ARG A 141 -30.79 7.51 2.12
CA ARG A 141 -31.69 8.65 1.93
C ARG A 141 -32.98 8.27 1.17
N GLY A 142 -32.93 7.26 0.31
CA GLY A 142 -34.10 6.71 -0.40
C GLY A 142 -35.01 5.82 0.47
N GLN A 143 -34.54 5.38 1.63
CA GLN A 143 -35.30 4.54 2.58
C GLN A 143 -35.97 5.32 3.71
N ARG A 144 -36.12 6.66 3.61
CA ARG A 144 -36.94 7.41 4.57
C ARG A 144 -38.38 6.87 4.48
N PRO A 145 -38.90 6.19 5.52
CA PRO A 145 -40.27 5.70 5.49
C PRO A 145 -41.17 6.91 5.32
N ALA A 146 -42.03 6.88 4.29
CA ALA A 146 -43.10 7.85 4.16
C ALA A 146 -43.80 7.93 5.51
N ALA A 147 -43.80 9.13 6.10
CA ALA A 147 -44.33 9.37 7.44
C ALA A 147 -45.68 8.69 7.55
N ARG A 148 -45.77 7.71 8.46
CA ARG A 148 -47.00 6.98 8.73
C ARG A 148 -48.06 8.04 9.08
N PRO A 149 -49.13 8.21 8.29
CA PRO A 149 -50.14 9.21 8.59
C PRO A 149 -50.67 8.94 9.99
N ALA A 150 -50.66 9.98 10.82
CA ALA A 150 -51.06 9.92 12.21
C ALA A 150 -52.45 9.26 12.30
N ALA A 151 -52.52 8.15 13.03
CA ALA A 151 -53.78 7.46 13.31
C ALA A 151 -54.72 8.45 14.00
N ALA A 152 -55.84 8.74 13.34
CA ALA A 152 -56.92 9.52 13.92
C ALA A 152 -57.45 8.78 15.15
N SER A 153 -57.39 9.44 16.30
CA SER A 153 -57.98 9.01 17.56
C SER A 153 -59.51 8.95 17.42
N GLU A 154 -60.07 7.75 17.44
CA GLU A 154 -61.51 7.51 17.42
C GLU A 154 -62.08 7.60 18.86
N PRO A 155 -63.12 8.42 19.11
CA PRO A 155 -63.61 8.67 20.47
C PRO A 155 -64.52 7.54 20.98
N VAL A 156 -64.23 7.10 22.21
CA VAL A 156 -65.03 6.18 23.03
C VAL A 156 -66.47 6.70 23.17
N ARG A 157 -67.46 5.95 22.63
CA ARG A 157 -68.87 6.10 23.01
C ARG A 157 -69.22 5.07 24.09
N ARG A 158 -69.76 5.60 25.19
CA ARG A 158 -70.45 4.85 26.26
C ARG A 158 -71.88 4.56 25.85
#